data_AF-A0A534NGU6-F1
#
_entry.id   AF-A0A534NGU6-F1
#
_cell.length_a   1.000
_cell.length_b   1.000
_cell.length_c   1.000
_cell.angle_alpha   90.00
_cell.angle_beta   90.00
_cell.angle_gamma   90.00
#
_symmetry.space_group_name_H-M   'P 1'
#
loop_
_entity.id
_entity.type
_entity.pdbx_description
1 polymer ?
#
loop_
_entity_poly.entity_id
_entity_poly.type
_entity_poly.pdbx_seq_one_letter_code
_entity_poly.pdbx_strand_id
1 'polypeptide(L)'
;MAEKKIGTVTYWRYSSDVLAIFRLMPESGSKFPNYKAGQYMALQRNDCRLTKKLVGEGGKVEYVTVLDEKGNPKRGAVTHSYSIASAPFETEQKSCLEFYVILEADEKGVQGRLTESMFRMKPDGDNKMVYYEKIAGDFTLDKRAAGFRNIIFVGTGTGLAPFVSMVKQLDFEAASGKSDSVKYTLLHTNRTYEELDYYQELLAIEAAQRFDFVYVPSVSRPTQRDWEDPKLGRGRANNMLRYLLEMPLKEEQDLQEIAAKGGDVAKAKALLEKTVKPALPKHLSRDALRGRMDPANTVVITCGNPWSMEDIKYAAETSRMRFEKEDW
;
A
#
# COMPACT_ATOMS: atom_id res chain seq x y z
N MET A 1 10.20 -10.56 -24.76
CA MET A 1 9.57 -9.36 -24.18
C MET A 1 8.07 -9.58 -24.17
N ALA A 2 7.35 -9.18 -23.12
CA ALA A 2 5.89 -9.32 -23.08
C ALA A 2 5.25 -8.40 -24.15
N GLU A 3 4.17 -8.87 -24.77
CA GLU A 3 3.40 -8.12 -25.76
C GLU A 3 2.78 -6.86 -25.12
N LYS A 4 2.77 -5.74 -25.85
CA LYS A 4 2.09 -4.51 -25.41
C LYS A 4 0.68 -4.51 -25.96
N LYS A 5 -0.31 -4.33 -25.07
CA LYS A 5 -1.72 -4.19 -25.41
C LYS A 5 -2.26 -2.88 -24.88
N ILE A 6 -3.39 -2.41 -25.42
CA ILE A 6 -4.05 -1.21 -24.94
C ILE A 6 -5.28 -1.64 -24.13
N GLY A 7 -5.44 -1.05 -22.96
CA GLY A 7 -6.65 -1.16 -22.16
C GLY A 7 -7.37 0.17 -22.09
N THR A 8 -8.64 0.11 -21.68
CA THR A 8 -9.50 1.29 -21.49
C THR A 8 -9.81 1.43 -20.01
N VAL A 9 -9.49 2.58 -19.43
CA VAL A 9 -9.89 2.95 -18.08
C VAL A 9 -11.36 3.33 -18.10
N THR A 10 -12.20 2.52 -17.46
CA THR A 10 -13.67 2.67 -17.46
C THR A 10 -14.22 3.24 -16.17
N TYR A 11 -13.40 3.28 -15.13
CA TYR A 11 -13.75 3.79 -13.82
C TYR A 11 -12.55 4.54 -13.24
N TRP A 12 -12.82 5.69 -12.65
CA TRP A 12 -11.85 6.46 -11.89
C TRP A 12 -12.56 7.13 -10.70
N ARG A 13 -12.12 6.85 -9.48
CA ARG A 13 -12.63 7.51 -8.27
C ARG A 13 -11.47 8.09 -7.48
N TYR A 14 -11.56 9.38 -7.21
CA TYR A 14 -10.68 10.06 -6.27
C TYR A 14 -11.15 9.82 -4.84
N SER A 15 -10.21 9.48 -3.98
CA SER A 15 -10.37 9.33 -2.53
C SER A 15 -9.79 10.55 -1.81
N SER A 16 -8.77 11.17 -2.41
CA SER A 16 -8.29 12.52 -2.13
C SER A 16 -7.68 13.12 -3.38
N ASP A 17 -7.17 14.35 -3.31
CA ASP A 17 -6.52 15.04 -4.43
C ASP A 17 -5.31 14.28 -5.01
N VAL A 18 -4.77 13.33 -4.25
CA VAL A 18 -3.58 12.57 -4.64
C VAL A 18 -3.80 11.07 -4.60
N LEU A 19 -5.01 10.57 -4.36
CA LEU A 19 -5.24 9.14 -4.17
C LEU A 19 -6.48 8.72 -4.95
N ALA A 20 -6.36 7.66 -5.73
CA ALA A 20 -7.43 7.21 -6.60
C ALA A 20 -7.43 5.70 -6.82
N ILE A 21 -8.62 5.18 -7.14
CA ILE A 21 -8.82 3.83 -7.66
C ILE A 21 -9.27 3.95 -9.11
N PHE A 22 -8.71 3.13 -9.99
CA PHE A 22 -9.20 3.00 -11.35
C PHE A 22 -9.35 1.55 -11.78
N ARG A 23 -10.23 1.32 -12.75
CA ARG A 23 -10.42 0.00 -13.37
C ARG A 23 -10.02 0.03 -14.83
N LEU A 24 -9.20 -0.94 -15.21
CA LEU A 24 -8.73 -1.15 -16.56
C LEU A 24 -9.48 -2.34 -17.18
N MET A 25 -10.15 -2.09 -18.30
CA MET A 25 -10.69 -3.14 -19.17
C MET A 25 -9.66 -3.46 -20.26
N PRO A 26 -9.52 -4.74 -20.65
CA PRO A 26 -8.71 -5.09 -21.82
C PRO A 26 -9.40 -4.59 -23.10
N GLU A 27 -8.71 -4.68 -24.22
CA GLU A 27 -9.34 -4.54 -25.54
C GLU A 27 -10.51 -5.51 -25.72
N SER A 28 -11.52 -5.12 -26.50
CA SER A 28 -12.69 -5.96 -26.76
C SER A 28 -12.27 -7.32 -27.31
N GLY A 29 -12.84 -8.40 -26.75
CA GLY A 29 -12.49 -9.77 -27.11
C GLY A 29 -11.20 -10.31 -26.49
N SER A 30 -10.44 -9.49 -25.75
CA SER A 30 -9.27 -9.93 -24.98
C SER A 30 -9.60 -10.17 -23.52
N LYS A 31 -8.75 -10.94 -22.83
CA LYS A 31 -8.78 -11.14 -21.37
C LYS A 31 -7.40 -10.84 -20.81
N PHE A 32 -7.34 -10.42 -19.54
CA PHE A 32 -6.06 -10.35 -18.84
C PHE A 32 -5.52 -11.76 -18.57
N PRO A 33 -4.19 -11.93 -18.47
CA PRO A 33 -3.60 -13.17 -18.01
C PRO A 33 -4.12 -13.58 -16.63
N ASN A 34 -4.17 -14.88 -16.36
CA ASN A 34 -4.44 -15.37 -15.01
C ASN A 34 -3.33 -14.94 -14.04
N TYR A 35 -3.68 -14.76 -12.77
CA TYR A 35 -2.74 -14.31 -11.74
C TYR A 35 -3.15 -14.80 -10.36
N LYS A 36 -2.25 -14.64 -9.40
CA LYS A 36 -2.49 -14.82 -7.96
C LYS A 36 -2.60 -13.46 -7.28
N ALA A 37 -3.44 -13.39 -6.26
CA ALA A 37 -3.56 -12.21 -5.42
C ALA A 37 -2.19 -11.78 -4.86
N GLY A 38 -1.90 -10.48 -4.94
CA GLY A 38 -0.61 -9.89 -4.57
C GLY A 38 0.37 -9.66 -5.73
N GLN A 39 0.05 -10.11 -6.94
CA GLN A 39 0.85 -9.85 -8.14
C GLN A 39 0.61 -8.46 -8.74
N TYR A 40 1.47 -8.05 -9.66
CA TYR A 40 1.47 -6.73 -10.30
C TYR A 40 1.44 -6.81 -11.83
N MET A 41 1.06 -5.70 -12.46
CA MET A 41 1.15 -5.52 -13.91
C MET A 41 1.92 -4.24 -14.24
N ALA A 42 2.74 -4.30 -15.29
CA ALA A 42 3.40 -3.12 -15.83
C ALA A 42 2.41 -2.28 -16.67
N LEU A 43 2.32 -1.00 -16.34
CA LEU A 43 1.45 -0.02 -16.99
C LEU A 43 2.31 1.09 -17.60
N GLN A 44 1.88 1.62 -18.74
CA GLN A 44 2.59 2.65 -19.49
C GLN A 44 1.63 3.69 -20.05
N ARG A 45 2.03 4.96 -19.94
CA ARG A 45 1.44 6.06 -20.70
C ARG A 45 2.49 6.73 -21.58
N ASN A 46 2.05 7.23 -22.74
CA ASN A 46 2.93 7.79 -23.78
C ASN A 46 3.09 9.32 -23.69
N ASP A 47 2.32 9.98 -22.84
CA ASP A 47 2.31 11.42 -22.62
C ASP A 47 2.94 11.82 -21.25
N CYS A 48 3.85 11.00 -20.74
CA CYS A 48 4.51 11.26 -19.46
C CYS A 48 5.60 12.31 -19.61
N ARG A 49 5.74 13.20 -18.64
CA ARG A 49 6.84 14.17 -18.61
C ARG A 49 8.18 13.44 -18.56
N LEU A 50 9.11 13.77 -19.46
CA LEU A 50 10.44 13.18 -19.45
C LEU A 50 11.36 13.96 -18.52
N THR A 51 12.16 13.22 -17.75
CA THR A 51 13.15 13.79 -16.84
C THR A 51 14.53 13.22 -17.13
N LYS A 52 15.57 14.02 -16.91
CA LYS A 52 16.96 13.55 -16.91
C LYS A 52 17.50 13.54 -15.48
N LYS A 53 18.28 12.51 -15.16
CA LYS A 53 19.01 12.42 -13.91
C LYS A 53 20.15 13.44 -13.93
N LEU A 54 20.21 14.31 -12.94
CA LEU A 54 21.34 15.16 -12.61
C LEU A 54 21.90 14.71 -11.27
N VAL A 55 23.22 14.72 -11.16
CA VAL A 55 23.90 14.46 -9.89
C VAL A 55 24.48 15.81 -9.47
N GLY A 56 23.91 16.39 -8.42
CA GLY A 56 24.38 17.63 -7.83
C GLY A 56 25.64 17.43 -6.98
N GLU A 57 26.17 18.54 -6.46
CA GLU A 57 27.29 18.51 -5.53
C GLU A 57 26.94 17.66 -4.29
N GLY A 58 27.87 16.81 -3.85
CA GLY A 58 27.64 15.86 -2.75
C GLY A 58 26.92 14.57 -3.13
N GLY A 59 26.70 14.30 -4.43
CA GLY A 59 26.10 13.05 -4.91
C GLY A 59 24.57 13.02 -4.85
N LYS A 60 23.92 14.13 -4.50
CA LYS A 60 22.45 14.22 -4.46
C LYS A 60 21.90 14.06 -5.88
N VAL A 61 21.05 13.07 -6.07
CA VAL A 61 20.39 12.84 -7.35
C VAL A 61 19.14 13.71 -7.44
N GLU A 62 19.02 14.45 -8.54
CA GLU A 62 17.82 15.22 -8.88
C GLU A 62 17.31 14.82 -10.27
N TYR A 63 15.99 14.78 -10.45
CA TYR A 63 15.37 14.51 -11.74
C TYR A 63 14.74 15.78 -12.28
N VAL A 64 15.36 16.38 -13.29
CA VAL A 64 14.87 17.63 -13.88
C VAL A 64 14.10 17.36 -15.16
N THR A 65 13.05 18.15 -15.39
CA THR A 65 12.24 18.06 -16.60
C THR A 65 13.08 18.37 -17.83
N VAL A 66 12.99 17.53 -18.86
CA VAL A 66 13.61 17.79 -20.16
C VAL A 66 12.71 18.73 -20.94
N LEU A 67 13.26 19.84 -21.43
CA LEU A 67 12.53 20.82 -22.23
C LEU A 67 12.81 20.63 -23.73
N ASP A 68 11.85 21.01 -24.58
CA ASP A 68 12.04 21.15 -26.02
C ASP A 68 12.67 22.51 -26.38
N GLU A 69 12.90 22.74 -27.67
CA GLU A 69 13.50 23.99 -28.19
C GLU A 69 12.67 25.25 -27.88
N LYS A 70 11.38 25.08 -27.57
CA LYS A 70 10.44 26.15 -27.21
C LYS A 70 10.28 26.31 -25.69
N GLY A 71 11.02 25.54 -24.90
CA GLY A 71 10.95 25.56 -23.44
C GLY A 71 9.79 24.76 -22.84
N ASN A 72 9.06 23.96 -23.61
CA ASN A 72 7.96 23.14 -23.09
C ASN A 72 8.48 21.79 -22.57
N PRO A 73 7.83 21.17 -21.57
CA PRO A 73 8.18 19.83 -21.12
C PRO A 73 8.06 18.79 -22.24
N LYS A 74 9.16 18.08 -22.56
CA LYS A 74 9.11 16.91 -23.45
C LYS A 74 8.28 15.81 -22.80
N ARG A 75 7.45 15.15 -23.61
CA ARG A 75 6.62 14.03 -23.20
C ARG A 75 7.00 12.75 -23.95
N GLY A 76 6.81 11.60 -23.31
CA GLY A 76 7.09 10.31 -23.92
C GLY A 76 6.64 9.13 -23.05
N ALA A 77 6.99 7.93 -23.49
CA ALA A 77 6.61 6.69 -22.82
C ALA A 77 7.34 6.51 -21.47
N VAL A 78 6.58 6.26 -20.41
CA VAL A 78 7.09 5.83 -19.11
C VAL A 78 6.30 4.62 -18.65
N THR A 79 7.00 3.58 -18.21
CA THR A 79 6.43 2.33 -17.70
C THR A 79 6.80 2.16 -16.23
N HIS A 80 5.84 1.81 -15.38
CA HIS A 80 6.09 1.30 -14.03
C HIS A 80 5.13 0.15 -13.71
N SER A 81 5.50 -0.65 -12.72
CA SER A 81 4.66 -1.73 -12.21
C SER A 81 3.74 -1.24 -11.11
N TYR A 82 2.51 -1.75 -11.10
CA TYR A 82 1.52 -1.48 -10.06
C TYR A 82 0.90 -2.79 -9.58
N SER A 83 0.87 -2.99 -8.26
CA SER A 83 0.19 -4.13 -7.65
C SER A 83 -1.30 -4.08 -7.97
N ILE A 84 -1.87 -5.24 -8.31
CA ILE A 84 -3.28 -5.37 -8.68
C ILE A 84 -4.09 -5.41 -7.38
N ALA A 85 -5.08 -4.52 -7.27
CA ALA A 85 -5.96 -4.41 -6.09
C ALA A 85 -7.18 -5.34 -6.18
N SER A 86 -7.66 -5.64 -7.39
CA SER A 86 -8.73 -6.63 -7.57
C SER A 86 -8.25 -8.03 -7.20
N ALA A 87 -9.13 -8.86 -6.64
CA ALA A 87 -8.85 -10.28 -6.50
C ALA A 87 -8.96 -11.03 -7.84
N PRO A 88 -8.24 -12.16 -8.03
CA PRO A 88 -8.37 -12.99 -9.22
C PRO A 88 -9.82 -13.34 -9.59
N PHE A 89 -10.63 -13.77 -8.61
CA PHE A 89 -12.04 -14.10 -8.85
C PHE A 89 -12.85 -12.89 -9.38
N GLU A 90 -12.54 -11.68 -8.93
CA GLU A 90 -13.22 -10.47 -9.41
C GLU A 90 -12.86 -10.19 -10.86
N THR A 91 -11.59 -10.38 -11.24
CA THR A 91 -11.15 -10.20 -12.62
C THR A 91 -11.76 -11.25 -13.54
N GLU A 92 -11.88 -12.50 -13.11
CA GLU A 92 -12.57 -13.54 -13.88
C GLU A 92 -14.05 -13.20 -14.12
N GLN A 93 -14.74 -12.66 -13.11
CA GLN A 93 -16.17 -12.30 -13.21
C GLN A 93 -16.42 -10.99 -13.97
N LYS A 94 -15.60 -9.96 -13.72
CA LYS A 94 -15.82 -8.59 -14.21
C LYS A 94 -14.98 -8.25 -15.44
N SER A 95 -14.01 -9.11 -15.79
CA SER A 95 -13.04 -8.90 -16.88
C SER A 95 -12.24 -7.60 -16.75
N CYS A 96 -12.10 -7.06 -15.53
CA CYS A 96 -11.33 -5.84 -15.25
C CYS A 96 -10.23 -6.08 -14.21
N LEU A 97 -9.14 -5.34 -14.32
CA LEU A 97 -8.17 -5.16 -13.25
C LEU A 97 -8.45 -3.85 -12.53
N GLU A 98 -8.40 -3.87 -11.20
CA GLU A 98 -8.48 -2.67 -10.37
C GLU A 98 -7.09 -2.32 -9.82
N PHE A 99 -6.76 -1.03 -9.83
CA PHE A 99 -5.50 -0.51 -9.31
C PHE A 99 -5.77 0.62 -8.33
N TYR A 100 -4.95 0.68 -7.28
CA TYR A 100 -4.98 1.73 -6.28
C TYR A 100 -3.69 2.54 -6.37
N VAL A 101 -3.81 3.82 -6.71
CA VAL A 101 -2.67 4.66 -7.12
C VAL A 101 -2.64 5.99 -6.38
N ILE A 102 -1.42 6.47 -6.16
CA ILE A 102 -1.12 7.75 -5.53
C ILE A 102 -0.46 8.65 -6.56
N LEU A 103 -0.83 9.93 -6.56
CA LEU A 103 -0.12 10.97 -7.27
C LEU A 103 1.16 11.29 -6.49
N GLU A 104 2.21 10.57 -6.87
CA GLU A 104 3.55 10.74 -6.31
C GLU A 104 4.04 12.17 -6.50
N ALA A 105 4.75 12.69 -5.49
CA ALA A 105 5.47 13.94 -5.57
C ALA A 105 6.79 13.82 -4.80
N ASP A 106 7.86 14.43 -5.32
CA ASP A 106 9.14 14.52 -4.62
C ASP A 106 9.14 15.61 -3.52
N GLU A 107 10.27 15.78 -2.84
CA GLU A 107 10.46 16.78 -1.78
C GLU A 107 10.22 18.23 -2.25
N LYS A 108 10.34 18.50 -3.56
CA LYS A 108 10.12 19.81 -4.18
C LYS A 108 8.70 19.96 -4.73
N GLY A 109 7.84 18.97 -4.53
CA GLY A 109 6.48 18.94 -5.05
C GLY A 109 6.38 18.59 -6.54
N VAL A 110 7.45 18.09 -7.16
CA VAL A 110 7.43 17.67 -8.56
C VAL A 110 6.70 16.33 -8.66
N GLN A 111 5.62 16.31 -9.44
CA GLN A 111 4.78 15.13 -9.61
C GLN A 111 5.49 14.00 -10.37
N GLY A 112 5.22 12.76 -9.98
CA GLY A 112 5.77 11.56 -10.60
C GLY A 112 5.34 11.42 -12.06
N ARG A 113 6.27 11.06 -12.94
CA ARG A 113 6.07 11.12 -14.40
C ARG A 113 4.83 10.38 -14.90
N LEU A 114 4.65 9.15 -14.42
CA LEU A 114 3.56 8.27 -14.86
C LEU A 114 2.26 8.57 -14.11
N THR A 115 2.34 8.77 -12.79
CA THR A 115 1.17 9.06 -11.96
C THR A 115 0.57 10.43 -12.28
N GLU A 116 1.39 11.44 -12.58
CA GLU A 116 0.93 12.73 -13.14
C GLU A 116 0.12 12.53 -14.41
N SER A 117 0.57 11.64 -15.29
CA SER A 117 -0.12 11.33 -16.55
C SER A 117 -1.40 10.54 -16.32
N MET A 118 -1.39 9.57 -15.40
CA MET A 118 -2.57 8.82 -14.99
C MET A 118 -3.66 9.73 -14.40
N PHE A 119 -3.31 10.67 -13.53
CA PHE A 119 -4.27 11.57 -12.89
C PHE A 119 -4.85 12.64 -13.84
N ARG A 120 -4.27 12.82 -15.03
CA ARG A 120 -4.88 13.63 -16.10
C ARG A 120 -5.91 12.86 -16.93
N MET A 121 -6.00 11.55 -16.75
CA MET A 121 -6.94 10.72 -17.49
C MET A 121 -8.39 11.10 -17.18
N LYS A 122 -9.23 10.97 -18.18
CA LYS A 122 -10.68 11.17 -18.06
C LYS A 122 -11.37 9.96 -18.69
N PRO A 123 -12.26 9.25 -17.96
CA PRO A 123 -12.98 8.10 -18.51
C PRO A 123 -13.67 8.38 -19.85
N ASP A 124 -14.18 9.60 -20.05
CA ASP A 124 -14.89 10.02 -21.28
C ASP A 124 -13.97 10.63 -22.36
N GLY A 125 -12.64 10.47 -22.24
CA GLY A 125 -11.69 11.03 -23.19
C GLY A 125 -10.37 10.28 -23.22
N ASP A 126 -9.32 10.87 -22.63
CA ASP A 126 -8.01 10.25 -22.50
C ASP A 126 -8.05 9.13 -21.45
N ASN A 127 -8.51 7.95 -21.89
CA ASN A 127 -8.75 6.78 -21.05
C ASN A 127 -7.92 5.56 -21.46
N LYS A 128 -6.94 5.72 -22.35
CA LYS A 128 -6.13 4.60 -22.83
C LYS A 128 -4.91 4.39 -21.94
N MET A 129 -4.62 3.14 -21.63
CA MET A 129 -3.46 2.72 -20.86
C MET A 129 -2.79 1.57 -21.60
N VAL A 130 -1.48 1.68 -21.85
CA VAL A 130 -0.74 0.52 -22.35
C VAL A 130 -0.45 -0.38 -21.17
N TYR A 131 -0.68 -1.68 -21.34
CA TYR A 131 -0.25 -2.70 -20.39
C TYR A 131 0.59 -3.76 -21.11
N TYR A 132 1.42 -4.45 -20.34
CA TYR A 132 2.17 -5.59 -20.85
C TYR A 132 1.37 -6.84 -20.54
N GLU A 133 1.20 -7.73 -21.52
CA GLU A 133 0.45 -8.98 -21.38
C GLU A 133 1.23 -10.03 -20.57
N LYS A 134 1.54 -9.66 -19.33
CA LYS A 134 2.21 -10.47 -18.34
C LYS A 134 1.90 -9.89 -16.96
N ILE A 135 1.28 -10.70 -16.12
CA ILE A 135 1.19 -10.45 -14.68
C ILE A 135 2.35 -11.20 -14.01
N ALA A 136 3.04 -10.53 -13.09
CA ALA A 136 4.28 -11.02 -12.50
C ALA A 136 4.35 -10.69 -11.00
N GLY A 137 5.40 -11.19 -10.35
CA GLY A 137 5.66 -10.97 -8.93
C GLY A 137 5.46 -12.25 -8.11
N ASP A 138 6.31 -12.41 -7.10
CA ASP A 138 6.24 -13.52 -6.14
C ASP A 138 5.66 -13.08 -4.80
N PHE A 139 5.05 -11.90 -4.74
CA PHE A 139 4.43 -11.35 -3.54
C PHE A 139 3.05 -11.96 -3.29
N THR A 140 2.99 -13.29 -3.25
CA THR A 140 1.78 -14.09 -3.03
C THR A 140 1.86 -14.84 -1.71
N LEU A 141 0.73 -15.18 -1.10
CA LEU A 141 0.70 -15.87 0.19
C LEU A 141 1.44 -17.20 0.18
N ASP A 142 1.32 -17.98 -0.90
CA ASP A 142 1.99 -19.28 -1.05
C ASP A 142 3.52 -19.17 -1.19
N LYS A 143 4.04 -17.97 -1.51
CA LYS A 143 5.48 -17.72 -1.64
C LYS A 143 6.05 -17.01 -0.41
N ARG A 144 5.33 -16.05 0.15
CA ARG A 144 5.81 -15.17 1.22
C ARG A 144 5.36 -15.63 2.61
N ALA A 145 4.29 -16.41 2.72
CA ALA A 145 3.73 -16.82 4.01
C ALA A 145 3.65 -18.34 4.20
N ALA A 146 4.27 -19.11 3.30
CA ALA A 146 4.28 -20.57 3.40
C ALA A 146 4.87 -21.04 4.74
N GLY A 147 4.14 -21.92 5.43
CA GLY A 147 4.55 -22.48 6.71
C GLY A 147 4.19 -21.63 7.94
N PHE A 148 3.72 -20.40 7.77
CA PHE A 148 3.29 -19.55 8.89
C PHE A 148 1.80 -19.73 9.19
N ARG A 149 1.45 -19.62 10.47
CA ARG A 149 0.05 -19.75 10.96
C ARG A 149 -0.57 -18.43 11.33
N ASN A 150 0.25 -17.38 11.50
CA ASN A 150 -0.23 -16.03 11.68
C ASN A 150 0.41 -15.12 10.64
N ILE A 151 -0.41 -14.37 9.92
CA ILE A 151 0.02 -13.48 8.86
C ILE A 151 -0.46 -12.08 9.21
N ILE A 152 0.50 -11.16 9.38
CA ILE A 152 0.23 -9.76 9.68
C ILE A 152 0.54 -8.95 8.44
N PHE A 153 -0.50 -8.43 7.80
CA PHE A 153 -0.37 -7.46 6.71
C PHE A 153 -0.20 -6.06 7.31
N VAL A 154 0.77 -5.30 6.83
CA VAL A 154 0.96 -3.90 7.21
C VAL A 154 0.95 -3.05 5.94
N GLY A 155 -0.22 -2.47 5.65
CA GLY A 155 -0.48 -1.65 4.46
C GLY A 155 -0.52 -0.16 4.78
N THR A 156 0.29 0.62 4.05
CA THR A 156 0.27 2.09 4.11
C THR A 156 -0.01 2.69 2.75
N GLY A 157 -1.00 3.58 2.64
CA GLY A 157 -1.35 4.19 1.35
C GLY A 157 -1.71 3.13 0.32
N THR A 158 -1.17 3.28 -0.89
CA THR A 158 -1.35 2.32 -1.98
C THR A 158 -0.73 0.95 -1.74
N GLY A 159 0.15 0.82 -0.73
CA GLY A 159 0.68 -0.47 -0.29
C GLY A 159 -0.38 -1.43 0.25
N LEU A 160 -1.62 -0.95 0.42
CA LEU A 160 -2.79 -1.78 0.70
C LEU A 160 -3.20 -2.69 -0.48
N ALA A 161 -2.96 -2.27 -1.74
CA ALA A 161 -3.45 -2.94 -2.94
C ALA A 161 -3.27 -4.47 -2.97
N PRO A 162 -2.04 -5.02 -2.77
CA PRO A 162 -1.86 -6.46 -2.79
C PRO A 162 -2.63 -7.17 -1.67
N PHE A 163 -2.75 -6.55 -0.49
CA PHE A 163 -3.44 -7.15 0.65
C PHE A 163 -4.96 -7.16 0.48
N VAL A 164 -5.54 -6.12 -0.13
CA VAL A 164 -6.97 -6.14 -0.48
C VAL A 164 -7.27 -7.24 -1.49
N SER A 165 -6.43 -7.42 -2.51
CA SER A 165 -6.54 -8.54 -3.46
C SER A 165 -6.50 -9.89 -2.73
N MET A 166 -5.57 -10.07 -1.79
CA MET A 166 -5.44 -11.31 -0.99
C MET A 166 -6.65 -11.55 -0.09
N VAL A 167 -7.06 -10.56 0.69
CA VAL A 167 -8.18 -10.67 1.64
C VAL A 167 -9.48 -10.98 0.92
N LYS A 168 -9.75 -10.31 -0.21
CA LYS A 168 -10.92 -10.60 -1.04
C LYS A 168 -10.90 -12.02 -1.60
N GLN A 169 -9.74 -12.47 -2.09
CA GLN A 169 -9.60 -13.85 -2.60
C GLN A 169 -9.81 -14.88 -1.50
N LEU A 170 -9.26 -14.66 -0.30
CA LEU A 170 -9.47 -15.52 0.86
C LEU A 170 -10.94 -15.60 1.27
N ASP A 171 -11.65 -14.45 1.32
CA ASP A 171 -13.08 -14.41 1.63
C ASP A 171 -13.92 -15.19 0.61
N PHE A 172 -13.62 -15.04 -0.69
CA PHE A 172 -14.30 -15.77 -1.75
C PHE A 172 -14.07 -17.28 -1.67
N GLU A 173 -12.82 -17.70 -1.42
CA GLU A 173 -12.49 -19.11 -1.27
C GLU A 173 -13.15 -19.72 -0.02
N ALA A 174 -13.19 -18.96 1.08
CA ALA A 174 -13.86 -19.36 2.31
C ALA A 174 -15.38 -19.51 2.14
N ALA A 175 -16.01 -18.57 1.41
CA ALA A 175 -17.42 -18.69 1.02
C ALA A 175 -17.70 -19.93 0.17
N SER A 176 -16.69 -20.43 -0.55
CA SER A 176 -16.76 -21.63 -1.38
C SER A 176 -16.39 -22.93 -0.62
N GLY A 177 -16.24 -22.85 0.71
CA GLY A 177 -15.98 -24.00 1.58
C GLY A 177 -14.51 -24.33 1.79
N LYS A 178 -13.57 -23.52 1.27
CA LYS A 178 -12.15 -23.67 1.60
C LYS A 178 -11.92 -23.16 3.02
N SER A 179 -11.35 -23.99 3.88
CA SER A 179 -10.92 -23.58 5.21
C SER A 179 -9.42 -23.77 5.33
N ASP A 180 -8.74 -22.77 5.86
CA ASP A 180 -7.42 -22.93 6.44
C ASP A 180 -7.46 -22.58 7.92
N SER A 181 -6.34 -22.79 8.59
CA SER A 181 -6.20 -22.56 10.03
C SER A 181 -5.21 -21.42 10.30
N VAL A 182 -5.09 -20.51 9.34
CA VAL A 182 -4.22 -19.35 9.37
C VAL A 182 -4.99 -18.15 9.90
N LYS A 183 -4.34 -17.37 10.76
CA LYS A 183 -4.88 -16.14 11.34
C LYS A 183 -4.35 -14.95 10.59
N TYR A 184 -5.24 -14.18 9.98
CA TYR A 184 -4.90 -12.99 9.21
C TYR A 184 -5.19 -11.74 10.04
N THR A 185 -4.25 -10.80 10.08
CA THR A 185 -4.45 -9.49 10.72
C THR A 185 -3.98 -8.41 9.76
N LEU A 186 -4.86 -7.48 9.38
CA LEU A 186 -4.52 -6.37 8.49
C LEU A 186 -4.43 -5.06 9.29
N LEU A 187 -3.22 -4.53 9.44
CA LEU A 187 -2.99 -3.15 9.86
C LEU A 187 -3.05 -2.26 8.62
N HIS A 188 -4.11 -1.46 8.49
CA HIS A 188 -4.29 -0.55 7.36
C HIS A 188 -4.27 0.89 7.86
N THR A 189 -3.29 1.66 7.40
CA THR A 189 -3.17 3.07 7.80
C THR A 189 -3.04 4.02 6.63
N ASN A 190 -3.92 5.02 6.58
CA ASN A 190 -3.79 6.19 5.70
C ASN A 190 -3.72 7.51 6.48
N ARG A 191 -3.63 8.65 5.78
CA ARG A 191 -3.50 9.95 6.46
C ARG A 191 -4.81 10.38 7.09
N THR A 192 -5.88 10.33 6.32
CA THR A 192 -7.24 10.74 6.73
C THR A 192 -8.23 9.61 6.50
N TYR A 193 -9.45 9.78 7.00
CA TYR A 193 -10.53 8.81 6.86
C TYR A 193 -10.98 8.62 5.40
N GLU A 194 -11.02 9.69 4.62
CA GLU A 194 -11.42 9.68 3.21
C GLU A 194 -10.46 8.85 2.35
N GLU A 195 -9.20 8.78 2.78
CA GLU A 195 -8.17 7.96 2.15
C GLU A 195 -8.24 6.49 2.56
N LEU A 196 -9.05 6.09 3.54
CA LEU A 196 -9.21 4.67 3.92
C LEU A 196 -10.10 3.93 2.91
N ASP A 197 -9.60 3.80 1.69
CA ASP A 197 -10.25 2.99 0.67
C ASP A 197 -10.44 1.55 1.12
N TYR A 198 -11.50 0.92 0.63
CA TYR A 198 -11.93 -0.43 1.02
C TYR A 198 -12.34 -0.58 2.49
N TYR A 199 -12.40 0.49 3.30
CA TYR A 199 -12.75 0.41 4.72
C TYR A 199 -14.07 -0.33 5.00
N GLN A 200 -15.15 0.03 4.29
CA GLN A 200 -16.45 -0.62 4.48
C GLN A 200 -16.44 -2.07 3.97
N GLU A 201 -15.72 -2.35 2.88
CA GLU A 201 -15.62 -3.70 2.31
C GLU A 201 -14.82 -4.63 3.25
N LEU A 202 -13.71 -4.16 3.80
CA LEU A 202 -12.89 -4.93 4.75
C LEU A 202 -13.61 -5.16 6.08
N LEU A 203 -14.38 -4.17 6.57
CA LEU A 203 -15.26 -4.35 7.73
C LEU A 203 -16.36 -5.38 7.45
N ALA A 204 -16.93 -5.40 6.24
CA ALA A 204 -17.93 -6.38 5.86
C ALA A 204 -17.35 -7.79 5.76
N ILE A 205 -16.12 -7.94 5.22
CA ILE A 205 -15.40 -9.21 5.16
C ILE A 205 -15.10 -9.73 6.59
N GLU A 206 -14.59 -8.87 7.47
CA GLU A 206 -14.36 -9.24 8.89
C GLU A 206 -15.66 -9.67 9.57
N ALA A 207 -16.74 -8.89 9.42
CA ALA A 207 -18.03 -9.19 10.04
C ALA A 207 -18.69 -10.48 9.50
N ALA A 208 -18.34 -10.92 8.29
CA ALA A 208 -18.86 -12.16 7.72
C ALA A 208 -18.25 -13.41 8.37
N GLN A 209 -17.11 -13.28 9.06
CA GLN A 209 -16.43 -14.35 9.81
C GLN A 209 -16.24 -15.66 9.02
N ARG A 210 -16.03 -15.57 7.70
CA ARG A 210 -15.86 -16.74 6.83
C ARG A 210 -14.50 -17.42 7.02
N PHE A 211 -13.50 -16.64 7.41
CA PHE A 211 -12.16 -17.09 7.77
C PHE A 211 -11.62 -16.25 8.94
N ASP A 212 -10.52 -16.67 9.57
CA ASP A 212 -9.97 -15.99 10.74
C ASP A 212 -9.22 -14.69 10.34
N PHE A 213 -9.99 -13.61 10.20
CA PHE A 213 -9.52 -12.29 9.78
C PHE A 213 -9.83 -11.23 10.84
N VAL A 214 -8.85 -10.38 11.12
CA VAL A 214 -9.03 -9.17 11.94
C VAL A 214 -8.53 -7.95 11.17
N TYR A 215 -9.37 -6.93 11.07
CA TYR A 215 -9.08 -5.68 10.40
C TYR A 215 -8.81 -4.57 11.41
N VAL A 216 -7.64 -3.93 11.31
CA VAL A 216 -7.20 -2.86 12.20
C VAL A 216 -6.98 -1.59 11.37
N PRO A 217 -8.06 -0.83 11.08
CA PRO A 217 -7.97 0.45 10.38
C PRO A 217 -7.44 1.53 11.32
N SER A 218 -6.56 2.41 10.81
CA SER A 218 -6.13 3.60 11.53
C SER A 218 -5.87 4.81 10.62
N VAL A 219 -5.96 6.00 11.19
CA VAL A 219 -5.53 7.25 10.54
C VAL A 219 -4.33 7.86 11.26
N SER A 220 -3.38 8.40 10.49
CA SER A 220 -2.19 9.05 11.05
C SER A 220 -2.36 10.56 11.30
N ARG A 221 -3.43 11.17 10.79
CA ARG A 221 -3.79 12.59 10.98
C ARG A 221 -5.28 12.71 11.36
N PRO A 222 -5.68 12.22 12.55
CA PRO A 222 -7.08 12.16 12.95
C PRO A 222 -7.69 13.55 13.11
N THR A 223 -8.90 13.72 12.60
CA THR A 223 -9.80 14.85 12.89
C THR A 223 -10.70 14.52 14.08
N GLN A 224 -11.45 15.50 14.62
CA GLN A 224 -12.39 15.27 15.74
C GLN A 224 -13.35 14.09 15.47
N ARG A 225 -13.87 13.98 14.23
CA ARG A 225 -14.72 12.86 13.78
C ARG A 225 -14.06 11.50 14.00
N ASP A 226 -12.75 11.40 13.78
CA ASP A 226 -12.00 10.14 13.92
C ASP A 226 -11.76 9.77 15.37
N TRP A 227 -11.70 10.75 16.29
CA TRP A 227 -11.61 10.50 17.73
C TRP A 227 -12.91 9.90 18.31
N GLU A 228 -14.04 10.22 17.68
CA GLU A 228 -15.36 9.79 18.12
C GLU A 228 -15.78 8.43 17.52
N ASP A 229 -15.21 8.05 16.37
CA ASP A 229 -15.50 6.78 15.69
C ASP A 229 -14.92 5.58 16.47
N PRO A 230 -15.75 4.71 17.07
CA PRO A 230 -15.28 3.58 17.87
C PRO A 230 -14.66 2.46 17.04
N LYS A 231 -14.85 2.45 15.71
CA LYS A 231 -14.31 1.42 14.81
C LYS A 231 -12.96 1.81 14.21
N LEU A 232 -12.51 3.03 14.45
CA LEU A 232 -11.30 3.58 13.85
C LEU A 232 -10.19 3.72 14.89
N GLY A 233 -9.01 3.18 14.56
CA GLY A 233 -7.78 3.43 15.30
C GLY A 233 -7.08 4.72 14.84
N ARG A 234 -6.00 5.07 15.52
CA ARG A 234 -5.15 6.21 15.15
C ARG A 234 -3.69 5.89 15.37
N GLY A 235 -2.82 6.55 14.60
CA GLY A 235 -1.38 6.32 14.61
C GLY A 235 -0.89 5.75 13.28
N ARG A 236 0.41 5.96 12.99
CA ARG A 236 1.09 5.43 11.80
C ARG A 236 1.21 3.92 11.87
N ALA A 237 1.17 3.21 10.74
CA ALA A 237 1.20 1.75 10.70
C ALA A 237 2.39 1.13 11.44
N ASN A 238 3.59 1.70 11.27
CA ASN A 238 4.79 1.26 11.99
C ASN A 238 4.63 1.40 13.51
N ASN A 239 4.08 2.52 13.99
CA ASN A 239 3.82 2.74 15.40
C ASN A 239 2.63 1.92 15.92
N MET A 240 1.64 1.58 15.08
CA MET A 240 0.60 0.60 15.43
C MET A 240 1.22 -0.77 15.68
N LEU A 241 2.13 -1.23 14.81
CA LEU A 241 2.84 -2.49 15.01
C LEU A 241 3.72 -2.44 16.26
N ARG A 242 4.53 -1.40 16.44
CA ARG A 242 5.36 -1.20 17.66
C ARG A 242 4.51 -1.24 18.93
N TYR A 243 3.36 -0.58 18.93
CA TYR A 243 2.43 -0.59 20.06
C TYR A 243 1.95 -2.00 20.40
N LEU A 244 1.59 -2.81 19.40
CA LEU A 244 1.21 -4.21 19.60
C LEU A 244 2.38 -5.04 20.14
N LEU A 245 3.60 -4.76 19.70
CA LEU A 245 4.82 -5.45 20.12
C LEU A 245 5.41 -4.91 21.44
N GLU A 246 4.72 -3.97 22.12
CA GLU A 246 5.22 -3.32 23.36
C GLU A 246 6.56 -2.61 23.19
N MET A 247 6.83 -2.12 21.99
CA MET A 247 8.00 -1.32 21.68
C MET A 247 7.72 0.18 21.89
N PRO A 248 8.74 0.99 22.21
CA PRO A 248 8.61 2.44 22.16
C PRO A 248 8.24 2.89 20.74
N LEU A 249 7.59 4.06 20.64
CA LEU A 249 7.34 4.67 19.33
C LEU A 249 8.68 4.92 18.63
N LYS A 250 8.68 4.92 17.30
CA LYS A 250 9.90 5.21 16.53
C LYS A 250 10.50 6.55 16.93
N GLU A 251 9.67 7.57 17.09
CA GLU A 251 10.09 8.91 17.49
C GLU A 251 10.62 8.97 18.93
N GLU A 252 10.14 8.12 19.84
CA GLU A 252 10.69 8.00 21.21
C GLU A 252 12.07 7.34 21.18
N GLN A 253 12.21 6.26 20.41
CA GLN A 253 13.48 5.56 20.22
C GLN A 253 14.53 6.48 19.59
N ASP A 254 14.17 7.23 18.54
CA ASP A 254 15.08 8.17 17.88
C ASP A 254 15.57 9.27 18.83
N LEU A 255 14.66 9.81 19.63
CA LEU A 255 15.00 10.78 20.66
C LEU A 255 16.01 10.21 21.67
N GLN A 256 15.80 8.99 22.15
CA GLN A 256 16.70 8.32 23.08
C GLN A 256 18.08 8.06 22.46
N GLU A 257 18.13 7.60 21.20
CA GLU A 257 19.38 7.31 20.49
C GLU A 257 20.20 8.58 20.21
N ILE A 258 19.54 9.68 19.82
CA ILE A 258 20.19 10.98 19.61
C ILE A 258 20.76 11.51 20.92
N ALA A 259 19.98 11.44 22.01
CA ALA A 259 20.41 11.87 23.33
C ALA A 259 21.62 11.06 23.82
N ALA A 260 21.59 9.73 23.66
CA ALA A 260 22.69 8.84 24.06
C ALA A 260 23.99 9.10 23.30
N LYS A 261 23.90 9.59 22.05
CA LYS A 261 25.06 9.99 21.22
C LYS A 261 25.50 11.45 21.45
N GLY A 262 24.89 12.17 22.40
CA GLY A 262 25.20 13.57 22.68
C GLY A 262 24.75 14.55 21.58
N GLY A 263 23.81 14.14 20.73
CA GLY A 263 23.30 14.98 19.63
C GLY A 263 22.23 15.98 20.07
N ASP A 264 21.91 16.93 19.18
CA ASP A 264 20.81 17.89 19.39
C ASP A 264 19.44 17.20 19.27
N VAL A 265 18.72 17.16 20.40
CA VAL A 265 17.41 16.52 20.55
C VAL A 265 16.23 17.42 20.20
N ALA A 266 16.43 18.71 19.91
CA ALA A 266 15.33 19.66 19.73
C ALA A 266 14.35 19.23 18.63
N LYS A 267 14.87 18.81 17.48
CA LYS A 267 14.06 18.31 16.35
C LYS A 267 13.30 17.02 16.71
N ALA A 268 13.96 16.09 17.38
CA ALA A 268 13.36 14.81 17.77
C ALA A 268 12.23 15.01 18.81
N LYS A 269 12.44 15.89 19.80
CA LYS A 269 11.40 16.25 20.77
C LYS A 269 10.18 16.88 20.10
N ALA A 270 10.40 17.87 19.23
CA ALA A 270 9.31 18.54 18.53
C ALA A 270 8.54 17.59 17.60
N LEU A 271 9.23 16.59 17.01
CA LEU A 271 8.58 15.54 16.23
C LEU A 271 7.72 14.64 17.12
N LEU A 272 8.28 14.15 18.24
CA LEU A 272 7.59 13.30 19.19
C LEU A 272 6.33 13.96 19.77
N GLU A 273 6.39 15.24 20.11
CA GLU A 273 5.23 16.02 20.60
C GLU A 273 4.08 16.07 19.59
N LYS A 274 4.39 16.07 18.30
CA LYS A 274 3.41 16.07 17.21
C LYS A 274 2.97 14.67 16.79
N THR A 275 3.63 13.62 17.30
CA THR A 275 3.31 12.24 16.94
C THR A 275 1.98 11.82 17.54
N VAL A 276 1.07 11.39 16.67
CA VAL A 276 -0.19 10.79 17.09
C VAL A 276 0.09 9.44 17.75
N LYS A 277 -0.21 9.36 19.04
CA LYS A 277 -0.04 8.13 19.81
C LYS A 277 -0.99 7.03 19.30
N PRO A 278 -0.49 5.80 19.09
CA PRO A 278 -1.30 4.66 18.70
C PRO A 278 -2.51 4.45 19.61
N ALA A 279 -3.68 4.24 19.01
CA ALA A 279 -4.83 3.68 19.70
C ALA A 279 -5.59 2.76 18.75
N LEU A 280 -6.08 1.64 19.28
CA LEU A 280 -6.84 0.65 18.52
C LEU A 280 -8.32 1.05 18.39
N PRO A 281 -9.04 0.53 17.38
CA PRO A 281 -10.49 0.48 17.42
C PRO A 281 -10.99 -0.05 18.77
N LYS A 282 -12.07 0.52 19.33
CA LYS A 282 -12.53 0.24 20.71
C LYS A 282 -12.90 -1.23 20.95
N HIS A 283 -13.29 -1.96 19.91
CA HIS A 283 -13.65 -3.37 19.99
C HIS A 283 -12.43 -4.31 20.00
N LEU A 284 -11.23 -3.79 19.75
CA LEU A 284 -9.98 -4.55 19.75
C LEU A 284 -9.16 -4.21 20.99
N SER A 285 -8.58 -5.23 21.61
CA SER A 285 -7.59 -5.05 22.67
C SER A 285 -6.19 -5.42 22.17
N ARG A 286 -5.18 -4.78 22.76
CA ARG A 286 -3.78 -5.09 22.46
C ARG A 286 -3.47 -6.56 22.75
N ASP A 287 -3.97 -7.09 23.86
CA ASP A 287 -3.70 -8.47 24.27
C ASP A 287 -4.33 -9.49 23.32
N ALA A 288 -5.56 -9.25 22.84
CA ALA A 288 -6.20 -10.11 21.86
C ALA A 288 -5.42 -10.15 20.54
N LEU A 289 -4.96 -8.99 20.06
CA LEU A 289 -4.14 -8.91 18.84
C LEU A 289 -2.78 -9.58 19.05
N ARG A 290 -2.11 -9.37 20.19
CA ARG A 290 -0.85 -10.06 20.53
C ARG A 290 -1.00 -11.58 20.59
N GLY A 291 -2.14 -12.08 21.05
CA GLY A 291 -2.46 -13.52 21.01
C GLY A 291 -2.47 -14.11 19.60
N ARG A 292 -2.48 -13.27 18.55
CA ARG A 292 -2.36 -13.65 17.13
C ARG A 292 -0.93 -13.51 16.61
N MET A 293 0.05 -13.18 17.45
CA MET A 293 1.42 -12.84 17.04
C MET A 293 2.46 -13.75 17.72
N ASP A 294 2.29 -15.07 17.63
CA ASP A 294 3.31 -16.01 18.11
C ASP A 294 4.59 -15.89 17.26
N PRO A 295 5.73 -15.42 17.82
CA PRO A 295 6.92 -15.09 17.03
C PRO A 295 7.40 -16.20 16.09
N ALA A 296 7.39 -17.45 16.56
CA ALA A 296 7.89 -18.59 15.79
C ALA A 296 7.01 -18.95 14.58
N ASN A 297 5.72 -18.58 14.62
CA ASN A 297 4.72 -18.92 13.62
C ASN A 297 4.09 -17.68 12.95
N THR A 298 4.69 -16.50 13.16
CA THR A 298 4.22 -15.24 12.61
C THR A 298 5.15 -14.71 11.52
N VAL A 299 4.54 -14.31 10.41
CA VAL A 299 5.17 -13.48 9.38
C VAL A 299 4.49 -12.12 9.30
N VAL A 300 5.30 -11.06 9.30
CA VAL A 300 4.90 -9.68 9.03
C VAL A 300 5.21 -9.37 7.59
N ILE A 301 4.19 -9.00 6.82
CA ILE A 301 4.29 -8.70 5.40
C ILE A 301 3.90 -7.24 5.18
N THR A 302 4.77 -6.48 4.51
CA THR A 302 4.53 -5.04 4.29
C THR A 302 4.68 -4.66 2.82
N CYS A 303 3.89 -3.67 2.40
CA CYS A 303 4.06 -2.95 1.14
C CYS A 303 3.74 -1.47 1.38
N GLY A 304 4.48 -0.56 0.75
CA GLY A 304 4.27 0.88 0.87
C GLY A 304 5.55 1.70 0.95
N ASN A 305 5.55 2.72 1.80
CA ASN A 305 6.65 3.68 1.89
C ASN A 305 7.95 3.03 2.44
N PRO A 306 9.12 3.17 1.77
CA PRO A 306 10.37 2.53 2.19
C PRO A 306 10.76 2.80 3.64
N TRP A 307 10.68 4.04 4.11
CA TRP A 307 11.04 4.42 5.48
C TRP A 307 10.15 3.74 6.52
N SER A 308 8.84 3.65 6.24
CA SER A 308 7.92 2.92 7.12
C SER A 308 8.20 1.42 7.10
N MET A 309 8.51 0.85 5.93
CA MET A 309 8.81 -0.58 5.79
C MET A 309 10.09 -0.98 6.51
N GLU A 310 11.13 -0.13 6.49
CA GLU A 310 12.36 -0.36 7.26
C GLU A 310 12.10 -0.41 8.77
N ASP A 311 11.24 0.48 9.28
CA ASP A 311 10.88 0.47 10.70
C ASP A 311 10.01 -0.75 11.08
N ILE A 312 9.07 -1.14 10.20
CA ILE A 312 8.26 -2.35 10.37
C ILE A 312 9.16 -3.59 10.39
N LYS A 313 10.17 -3.65 9.51
CA LYS A 313 11.19 -4.71 9.49
C LYS A 313 11.91 -4.77 10.83
N TYR A 314 12.43 -3.64 11.29
CA TYR A 314 13.11 -3.55 12.58
C TYR A 314 12.24 -4.05 13.73
N ALA A 315 10.96 -3.65 13.77
CA ALA A 315 10.03 -4.07 14.81
C ALA A 315 9.75 -5.59 14.79
N ALA A 316 9.53 -6.15 13.59
CA ALA A 316 9.30 -7.58 13.40
C ALA A 316 10.53 -8.40 13.80
N GLU A 317 11.72 -8.05 13.31
CA GLU A 317 12.97 -8.76 13.59
C GLU A 317 13.37 -8.68 15.07
N THR A 318 13.20 -7.52 15.71
CA THR A 318 13.43 -7.35 17.16
C THR A 318 12.51 -8.25 17.98
N SER A 319 11.30 -8.50 17.48
CA SER A 319 10.31 -9.39 18.09
C SER A 319 10.43 -10.85 17.63
N ARG A 320 11.51 -11.19 16.91
CA ARG A 320 11.81 -12.54 16.39
C ARG A 320 10.75 -13.11 15.44
N MET A 321 10.02 -12.24 14.74
CA MET A 321 9.06 -12.63 13.70
C MET A 321 9.74 -12.60 12.33
N ARG A 322 9.25 -13.43 11.41
CA ARG A 322 9.68 -13.35 10.01
C ARG A 322 9.18 -12.04 9.41
N PHE A 323 10.03 -11.37 8.63
CA PHE A 323 9.65 -10.20 7.85
C PHE A 323 9.72 -10.51 6.35
N GLU A 324 8.71 -10.08 5.61
CA GLU A 324 8.63 -10.16 4.16
C GLU A 324 8.13 -8.82 3.58
N LYS A 325 8.57 -8.51 2.37
CA LYS A 325 8.11 -7.34 1.64
C LYS A 325 8.01 -7.62 0.14
N GLU A 326 7.38 -6.70 -0.57
CA GLU A 326 7.45 -6.70 -2.02
C GLU A 326 8.87 -6.30 -2.46
N ASP A 327 9.48 -7.11 -3.31
CA ASP A 327 10.78 -6.85 -3.93
C ASP A 327 10.52 -6.35 -5.36
N TRP A 328 10.98 -5.13 -5.65
CA TRP A 328 10.86 -4.48 -6.95
C TRP A 328 12.19 -4.40 -7.67
#